data_AF-A0A7C9EEQ5-F1
#
_entry.id   AF-A0A7C9EEQ5-F1
#
_cell.length_a   1.000
_cell.length_b   1.000
_cell.length_c   1.000
_cell.angle_alpha   90.00
_cell.angle_beta   90.00
_cell.angle_gamma   90.00
#
_symmetry.space_group_name_H-M   'P 1'
#
loop_
_entity.id
_entity.type
_entity.pdbx_description
1 polymer ?
#
loop_
_entity_poly.entity_id
_entity_poly.type
_entity_poly.pdbx_seq_one_letter_code
_entity_poly.pdbx_strand_id
1 'polypeptide(L)'
;MVFRIKQDYQKFLSQKLFTRLMVFTVEVAVQAMPRNVEQFVILFDASFCRTASAFMNIVLPTLKVVAEYYPGRLHKAFVIDPPSLFSYLWKGVRPFVELSNLTTIVSSSDFEDHSISLDYNDFSAYPRAASLRFNPSSIPVHSTAKVGSCAS
;
A
#
# COMPACT_ATOMS: atom_id res chain seq x y z
N MET A 1 6.88 6.05 -6.28
CA MET A 1 6.41 6.73 -5.06
C MET A 1 5.23 5.94 -4.52
N VAL A 2 5.23 5.61 -3.22
CA VAL A 2 4.15 4.83 -2.59
C VAL A 2 3.37 5.77 -1.66
N PHE A 3 2.11 6.04 -1.99
CA PHE A 3 1.21 6.81 -1.14
C PHE A 3 0.46 5.86 -0.21
N ARG A 4 0.74 5.94 1.09
CA ARG A 4 0.05 5.15 2.10
C ARG A 4 -0.97 6.00 2.84
N ILE A 5 -2.24 5.76 2.58
CA ILE A 5 -3.33 6.35 3.38
C ILE A 5 -3.59 5.40 4.55
N LYS A 6 -3.27 5.84 5.77
CA LYS A 6 -3.50 5.04 6.97
C LYS A 6 -4.97 5.14 7.39
N GLN A 7 -5.59 3.99 7.68
CA GLN A 7 -7.03 3.90 8.00
C GLN A 7 -7.45 4.74 9.22
N ASP A 8 -6.53 5.09 10.11
CA ASP A 8 -6.79 5.96 11.27
C ASP A 8 -7.33 7.35 10.87
N TYR A 9 -7.10 7.80 9.62
CA TYR A 9 -7.66 9.04 9.07
C TYR A 9 -9.09 8.88 8.51
N GLN A 10 -9.61 7.66 8.42
CA GLN A 10 -10.79 7.30 7.62
C GLN A 10 -12.05 7.17 8.49
N LYS A 11 -12.38 8.19 9.28
CA LYS A 11 -13.80 8.51 9.45
C LYS A 11 -14.25 9.22 8.18
N PHE A 12 -14.35 8.50 7.07
CA PHE A 12 -15.03 9.04 5.89
C PHE A 12 -16.51 9.12 6.20
N LEU A 13 -16.89 10.20 6.84
CA LEU A 13 -18.28 10.46 7.17
C LEU A 13 -19.11 10.65 5.89
N SER A 14 -18.46 10.96 4.74
CA SER A 14 -19.14 11.12 3.45
C SER A 14 -18.24 10.75 2.25
N GLN A 15 -18.87 10.19 1.22
CA GLN A 15 -18.29 9.95 -0.11
C GLN A 15 -17.64 11.21 -0.70
N LYS A 16 -18.21 12.40 -0.47
CA LYS A 16 -17.66 13.66 -0.99
C LYS A 16 -16.25 13.96 -0.45
N LEU A 17 -16.01 13.69 0.83
CA LEU A 17 -14.70 13.91 1.45
C LEU A 17 -13.69 12.88 0.95
N PHE A 18 -14.13 11.63 0.76
CA PHE A 18 -13.31 10.58 0.18
C PHE A 18 -12.83 10.95 -1.22
N THR A 19 -13.75 11.33 -2.12
CA THR A 19 -13.39 11.75 -3.47
C THR A 19 -12.42 12.93 -3.46
N ARG A 20 -12.65 13.93 -2.58
CA ARG A 20 -11.75 15.09 -2.48
C ARG A 20 -10.33 14.69 -2.04
N LEU A 21 -10.21 13.85 -1.02
CA LEU A 21 -8.93 13.34 -0.55
C LEU A 21 -8.21 12.53 -1.64
N MET A 22 -8.96 11.69 -2.34
CA MET A 22 -8.42 10.82 -3.36
C MET A 22 -7.91 11.60 -4.57
N VAL A 23 -8.71 12.52 -5.10
CA VAL A 23 -8.30 13.42 -6.20
C VAL A 23 -7.07 14.21 -5.79
N PHE A 24 -7.07 14.81 -4.59
CA PHE A 24 -5.90 15.50 -4.06
C PHE A 24 -4.66 14.60 -4.03
N THR A 25 -4.81 13.35 -3.59
CA THR A 25 -3.69 12.38 -3.53
C THR A 25 -3.17 12.06 -4.93
N VAL A 26 -4.04 11.86 -5.91
CA VAL A 26 -3.64 11.59 -7.30
C VAL A 26 -2.95 12.81 -7.92
N GLU A 27 -3.47 14.02 -7.71
CA GLU A 27 -2.83 15.26 -8.19
C GLU A 27 -1.43 15.42 -7.62
N VAL A 28 -1.26 15.25 -6.30
CA VAL A 28 0.05 15.32 -5.66
C VAL A 28 0.96 14.20 -6.19
N ALA A 29 0.44 13.01 -6.42
CA ALA A 29 1.19 11.90 -6.98
C ALA A 29 1.72 12.21 -8.38
N VAL A 30 0.86 12.74 -9.26
CA VAL A 30 1.21 13.13 -10.63
C VAL A 30 2.25 14.25 -10.63
N GLN A 31 2.09 15.26 -9.78
CA GLN A 31 3.06 16.37 -9.66
C GLN A 31 4.42 15.91 -9.14
N ALA A 32 4.45 14.88 -8.31
CA ALA A 32 5.68 14.32 -7.75
C ALA A 32 6.36 13.28 -8.66
N MET A 33 5.78 12.94 -9.82
CA MET A 33 6.37 11.96 -10.74
C MET A 33 7.70 12.48 -11.33
N PRO A 34 8.74 11.62 -11.42
CA PRO A 34 9.94 11.94 -12.18
C PRO A 34 9.63 12.19 -13.66
N ARG A 35 10.55 12.86 -14.36
CA ARG A 35 10.45 13.04 -15.81
C ARG A 35 10.30 11.68 -16.50
N ASN A 36 9.38 11.60 -17.46
CA ASN A 36 9.04 10.39 -18.23
C ASN A 36 8.34 9.26 -17.43
N VAL A 37 7.88 9.52 -16.21
CA VAL A 37 6.96 8.62 -15.50
C VAL A 37 5.56 9.18 -15.63
N GLU A 38 4.69 8.45 -16.33
CA GLU A 38 3.31 8.90 -16.58
C GLU A 38 2.26 8.06 -15.86
N GLN A 39 2.64 6.87 -15.39
CA GLN A 39 1.72 5.90 -14.79
C GLN A 39 2.00 5.68 -13.30
N PHE A 40 0.96 5.36 -12.55
CA PHE A 40 1.02 4.97 -11.14
C PHE A 40 0.38 3.60 -10.90
N VAL A 41 0.69 3.04 -9.74
CA VAL A 41 0.06 1.83 -9.20
C VAL A 41 -0.74 2.22 -7.97
N ILE A 42 -1.94 1.65 -7.83
CA ILE A 42 -2.77 1.80 -6.63
C ILE A 42 -2.70 0.53 -5.79
N LEU A 43 -2.48 0.70 -4.49
CA LEU A 43 -2.54 -0.39 -3.51
C LEU A 43 -3.72 -0.14 -2.58
N PHE A 44 -4.71 -1.02 -2.64
CA PHE A 44 -5.82 -1.06 -1.69
C PHE A 44 -5.50 -2.08 -0.59
N ASP A 45 -4.95 -1.60 0.52
CA ASP A 45 -4.75 -2.41 1.72
C ASP A 45 -6.09 -2.55 2.46
N ALA A 46 -6.68 -3.74 2.40
CA ALA A 46 -7.96 -4.04 3.01
C ALA A 46 -7.83 -4.90 4.28
N SER A 47 -6.61 -5.14 4.77
CA SER A 47 -6.34 -5.96 5.96
C SER A 47 -7.10 -5.48 7.21
N PHE A 48 -7.47 -4.19 7.26
CA PHE A 48 -8.24 -3.56 8.34
C PHE A 48 -9.71 -3.26 7.98
N CYS A 49 -10.18 -3.66 6.80
CA CYS A 49 -11.57 -3.46 6.37
C CYS A 49 -12.46 -4.57 6.93
N ARG A 50 -13.46 -4.20 7.73
CA ARG A 50 -14.36 -5.18 8.39
C ARG A 50 -15.42 -5.77 7.48
N THR A 51 -15.79 -5.10 6.39
CA THR A 51 -16.92 -5.51 5.53
C THR A 51 -16.59 -5.32 4.06
N ALA A 52 -16.93 -6.33 3.25
CA ALA A 52 -16.74 -6.29 1.80
C ALA A 52 -17.53 -5.16 1.11
N SER A 53 -18.77 -4.88 1.53
CA SER A 53 -19.57 -3.78 0.97
C SER A 53 -18.96 -2.40 1.26
N ALA A 54 -18.45 -2.20 2.48
CA ALA A 54 -17.78 -0.96 2.86
C ALA A 54 -16.50 -0.75 2.02
N PHE A 55 -15.75 -1.81 1.77
CA PHE A 55 -14.55 -1.75 0.94
C PHE A 55 -14.87 -1.54 -0.55
N MET A 56 -15.95 -2.14 -1.06
CA MET A 56 -16.46 -1.87 -2.42
C MET A 56 -16.81 -0.39 -2.63
N ASN A 57 -17.34 0.28 -1.60
CA ASN A 57 -17.62 1.72 -1.61
C ASN A 57 -16.37 2.61 -1.63
N ILE A 58 -15.18 2.03 -1.51
CA ILE A 58 -13.88 2.70 -1.66
C ILE A 58 -13.32 2.35 -3.04
N VAL A 59 -13.20 1.06 -3.35
CA VAL A 59 -12.58 0.57 -4.60
C VAL A 59 -13.32 1.07 -5.84
N LEU A 60 -14.65 0.96 -5.88
CA LEU A 60 -15.42 1.31 -7.07
C LEU A 60 -15.35 2.80 -7.41
N PRO A 61 -15.59 3.73 -6.47
CA PRO A 61 -15.43 5.15 -6.79
C PRO A 61 -14.00 5.53 -7.15
N THR A 62 -12.99 4.88 -6.54
CA THR A 62 -11.59 5.11 -6.92
C THR A 62 -11.32 4.72 -8.36
N LEU A 63 -11.68 3.49 -8.74
CA LEU A 63 -11.47 3.03 -10.12
C LEU A 63 -12.25 3.89 -11.10
N LYS A 64 -13.48 4.30 -10.75
CA LYS A 64 -14.29 5.19 -11.59
C LYS A 64 -13.60 6.54 -11.83
N VAL A 65 -13.14 7.22 -10.79
CA VAL A 65 -12.47 8.52 -10.95
C VAL A 65 -11.17 8.39 -11.71
N VAL A 66 -10.40 7.32 -11.48
CA VAL A 66 -9.16 7.10 -12.23
C VAL A 66 -9.45 6.86 -13.71
N ALA A 67 -10.51 6.11 -14.04
CA ALA A 67 -10.91 5.89 -15.43
C ALA A 67 -11.37 7.19 -16.11
N GLU A 68 -12.23 7.96 -15.45
CA GLU A 68 -12.88 9.13 -16.03
C GLU A 68 -11.95 10.36 -16.11
N TYR A 69 -11.11 10.58 -15.09
CA TYR A 69 -10.34 11.83 -14.96
C TYR A 69 -8.83 11.64 -15.19
N TYR A 70 -8.32 10.41 -15.08
CA TYR A 70 -6.90 10.10 -15.24
C TYR A 70 -6.67 8.95 -16.25
N PRO A 71 -7.24 9.04 -17.46
CA PRO A 71 -7.16 7.95 -18.43
C PRO A 71 -5.71 7.63 -18.78
N GLY A 72 -5.40 6.33 -18.88
CA GLY A 72 -4.05 5.84 -19.21
C GLY A 72 -3.00 5.95 -18.10
N ARG A 73 -3.35 6.58 -16.96
CA ARG A 73 -2.41 6.78 -15.83
C ARG A 73 -2.31 5.57 -14.91
N LEU A 74 -3.32 4.69 -14.86
CA LEU A 74 -3.24 3.50 -14.04
C LEU A 74 -2.46 2.40 -14.76
N HIS A 75 -1.34 1.97 -14.18
CA HIS A 75 -0.62 0.79 -14.63
C HIS A 75 -1.25 -0.50 -14.07
N LYS A 76 -1.50 -0.51 -12.76
CA LYS A 76 -2.05 -1.66 -12.04
C LYS A 76 -2.73 -1.21 -10.74
N ALA A 77 -3.79 -1.90 -10.35
CA ALA A 77 -4.38 -1.79 -9.04
C ALA A 77 -4.29 -3.14 -8.31
N PHE A 78 -3.80 -3.13 -7.08
CA PHE A 78 -3.73 -4.32 -6.23
C PHE A 78 -4.69 -4.19 -5.07
N VAL A 79 -5.54 -5.19 -4.89
CA VAL A 79 -6.41 -5.34 -3.72
C VAL A 79 -5.76 -6.35 -2.80
N ILE A 80 -5.18 -5.87 -1.71
CA ILE A 80 -4.39 -6.65 -0.77
C ILE A 80 -5.28 -7.03 0.42
N ASP A 81 -5.29 -8.32 0.74
CA ASP A 81 -6.02 -8.89 1.88
C ASP A 81 -7.49 -8.44 1.95
N PRO A 82 -8.28 -8.61 0.88
CA PRO A 82 -9.67 -8.17 0.87
C PRO A 82 -10.50 -8.89 1.95
N PRO A 83 -11.51 -8.21 2.55
CA PRO A 83 -12.43 -8.86 3.47
C PRO A 83 -13.16 -10.03 2.82
N SER A 84 -13.55 -11.01 3.64
CA SER A 84 -14.37 -12.15 3.22
C SER A 84 -15.58 -11.67 2.41
N LEU A 85 -15.94 -12.43 1.36
CA LEU A 85 -17.01 -12.13 0.39
C LEU A 85 -16.65 -11.09 -0.70
N PHE A 86 -15.57 -10.30 -0.56
CA PHE A 86 -15.18 -9.33 -1.59
C PHE A 86 -15.03 -9.97 -2.98
N SER A 87 -14.34 -11.10 -3.08
CA SER A 87 -14.12 -11.78 -4.36
C SER A 87 -15.41 -12.16 -5.07
N TYR A 88 -16.48 -12.47 -4.34
CA TYR A 88 -17.79 -12.77 -4.91
C TYR A 88 -18.49 -11.50 -5.41
N LEU A 89 -18.47 -10.43 -4.62
CA LEU A 89 -19.00 -9.13 -5.04
C LEU A 89 -18.25 -8.61 -6.27
N TRP A 90 -16.92 -8.68 -6.23
CA TRP A 90 -16.03 -8.28 -7.32
C TRP A 90 -16.36 -9.02 -8.60
N LYS A 91 -16.53 -10.35 -8.56
CA LYS A 91 -16.95 -11.15 -9.73
C LYS A 91 -18.25 -10.63 -10.37
N GLY A 92 -19.23 -10.22 -9.56
CA GLY A 92 -20.51 -9.69 -10.06
C GLY A 92 -20.39 -8.30 -10.70
N VAL A 93 -19.57 -7.42 -10.13
CA VAL A 93 -19.44 -6.04 -10.64
C VAL A 93 -18.39 -5.88 -11.74
N ARG A 94 -17.44 -6.82 -11.83
CA ARG A 94 -16.28 -6.74 -12.73
C ARG A 94 -16.61 -6.32 -14.16
N PRO A 95 -17.68 -6.84 -14.81
CA PRO A 95 -18.03 -6.47 -16.19
C PRO A 95 -18.39 -4.99 -16.38
N PHE A 96 -18.73 -4.29 -15.30
CA PHE A 96 -19.16 -2.88 -15.32
C PHE A 96 -18.04 -1.91 -14.91
N VAL A 97 -16.85 -2.43 -14.58
CA VAL A 97 -15.71 -1.63 -14.12
C VAL A 97 -14.65 -1.63 -15.21
N GLU A 98 -14.43 -0.48 -15.83
CA GLU A 98 -13.51 -0.30 -16.95
C GLU A 98 -12.08 -0.75 -16.64
N LEU A 99 -11.57 -0.39 -15.46
CA LEU A 99 -10.21 -0.74 -15.00
C LEU A 99 -10.12 -2.12 -14.33
N SER A 100 -11.11 -2.98 -14.53
CA SER A 100 -11.17 -4.29 -13.90
C SER A 100 -10.09 -5.27 -14.38
N ASN A 101 -9.59 -5.10 -15.61
CA ASN A 101 -8.47 -5.87 -16.17
C ASN A 101 -7.12 -5.49 -15.52
N LEU A 102 -6.98 -4.25 -15.06
CA LEU A 102 -5.79 -3.75 -14.36
C LEU A 102 -5.85 -4.02 -12.85
N THR A 103 -7.00 -4.43 -12.34
CA THR A 103 -7.20 -4.71 -10.92
C THR A 103 -6.92 -6.19 -10.63
N THR A 104 -6.07 -6.46 -9.64
CA THR A 104 -5.67 -7.81 -9.24
C THR A 104 -5.82 -7.95 -7.73
N ILE A 105 -6.38 -9.08 -7.31
CA ILE A 105 -6.55 -9.42 -5.90
C ILE A 105 -5.32 -10.21 -5.46
N VAL A 106 -4.75 -9.85 -4.31
CA VAL A 106 -3.55 -10.43 -3.73
C VAL A 106 -3.84 -10.75 -2.27
N SER A 107 -3.55 -11.97 -1.83
CA SER A 107 -3.64 -12.36 -0.43
C SER A 107 -2.24 -12.51 0.15
N SER A 108 -2.00 -11.97 1.35
CA SER A 108 -0.76 -12.12 2.09
C SER A 108 -0.53 -13.57 2.53
N SER A 109 -1.61 -14.32 2.80
CA SER A 109 -1.54 -15.76 3.12
C SER A 109 -0.81 -16.58 2.07
N ASP A 110 -0.98 -16.22 0.80
CA ASP A 110 -0.46 -17.02 -0.32
C ASP A 110 1.07 -16.91 -0.42
N PHE A 111 1.66 -15.85 0.17
CA PHE A 111 3.11 -15.67 0.26
C PHE A 111 3.74 -16.55 1.33
N GLU A 112 3.04 -16.76 2.45
CA GLU A 112 3.54 -17.56 3.56
C GLU A 112 3.59 -19.06 3.20
N ASP A 113 2.68 -19.57 2.38
CA ASP A 113 2.73 -21.00 1.99
C ASP A 113 3.97 -21.35 1.14
N HIS A 114 4.50 -20.39 0.39
CA HIS A 114 5.71 -20.57 -0.42
C HIS A 114 7.00 -20.37 0.38
N SER A 115 6.99 -19.54 1.43
CA SER A 115 8.09 -19.45 2.38
C SER A 115 8.08 -20.58 3.38
N ILE A 116 6.93 -21.01 3.92
CA ILE A 116 6.81 -22.12 4.88
C ILE A 116 7.24 -23.47 4.26
N SER A 117 6.94 -23.69 2.98
CA SER A 117 7.41 -24.89 2.26
C SER A 117 8.90 -24.87 1.92
N LEU A 118 9.51 -23.69 1.79
CA LEU A 118 10.96 -23.52 1.61
C LEU A 118 11.71 -23.44 2.96
N ASP A 119 11.08 -22.92 4.01
CA ASP A 119 11.66 -22.69 5.34
C ASP A 119 11.72 -23.96 6.18
N TYR A 120 10.87 -24.97 5.94
CA TYR A 120 10.98 -26.23 6.69
C TYR A 120 12.30 -26.98 6.42
N ASN A 121 12.95 -26.74 5.28
CA ASN A 121 14.17 -27.45 4.89
C ASN A 121 15.46 -26.62 4.95
N ASP A 122 15.41 -25.31 5.20
CA ASP A 122 16.61 -24.44 5.20
C ASP A 122 16.86 -23.70 6.55
N PHE A 123 15.93 -23.78 7.52
CA PHE A 123 16.05 -23.06 8.79
C PHE A 123 17.02 -23.66 9.83
N SER A 124 17.83 -24.66 9.46
CA SER A 124 18.93 -25.11 10.34
C SER A 124 20.20 -24.24 10.22
N ALA A 125 20.27 -23.31 9.26
CA ALA A 125 21.54 -22.65 8.91
C ALA A 125 21.67 -21.17 9.26
N TYR A 126 20.60 -20.40 9.59
CA TYR A 126 20.75 -18.95 9.81
C TYR A 126 19.94 -18.39 11.00
N PRO A 127 20.57 -17.61 11.90
CA PRO A 127 19.87 -16.93 12.96
C PRO A 127 19.04 -15.75 12.42
N ARG A 128 17.75 -15.76 12.74
CA ARG A 128 16.76 -14.69 12.54
C ARG A 128 17.32 -13.28 12.80
N ALA A 129 17.25 -12.42 11.80
CA ALA A 129 17.08 -10.96 11.94
C ALA A 129 16.44 -10.43 10.63
N ALA A 130 15.55 -9.43 10.60
CA ALA A 130 15.48 -8.29 11.49
C ALA A 130 14.05 -7.73 11.64
N SER A 131 13.68 -7.52 12.90
CA SER A 131 12.74 -6.47 13.30
C SER A 131 13.33 -5.11 12.92
N LEU A 132 12.66 -4.33 12.07
CA LEU A 132 12.98 -2.91 11.83
C LEU A 132 12.55 -2.06 13.03
N ARG A 133 13.07 -2.36 14.21
CA ARG A 133 13.04 -1.44 15.35
C ARG A 133 14.39 -0.78 15.43
N PHE A 134 14.41 0.53 15.17
CA PHE A 134 15.57 1.37 15.40
C PHE A 134 15.90 1.29 16.90
N ASN A 135 17.02 0.64 17.24
CA ASN A 135 17.49 0.49 18.60
C ASN A 135 18.63 1.49 18.83
N PRO A 136 18.43 2.56 19.61
CA PRO A 136 19.46 3.56 19.88
C PRO A 136 20.63 3.02 20.75
N SER A 137 20.56 1.78 21.23
CA SER A 137 21.64 1.14 21.99
C SER A 137 22.78 0.57 21.14
N SER A 138 22.73 0.71 19.81
CA SER A 138 23.79 0.21 18.89
C SER A 138 24.94 1.20 18.68
N ILE A 139 24.97 2.32 19.40
CA ILE A 139 26.12 3.23 19.41
C ILE A 139 27.17 2.66 20.39
N PRO A 140 28.36 2.23 19.93
CA PRO A 140 29.43 1.86 20.83
C PRO A 140 29.93 3.12 21.53
N VAL A 141 29.84 3.13 22.86
CA VAL A 141 30.48 4.14 23.72
C VAL A 141 31.93 3.70 23.96
N HIS A 142 32.86 4.65 23.81
CA HIS A 142 34.34 4.61 23.93
C HIS A 142 35.11 4.22 22.66
N SER A 143 36.14 4.95 22.18
CA SER A 143 36.98 5.97 22.82
C SER A 143 37.69 6.88 21.79
N THR A 144 37.88 8.15 22.17
CA THR A 144 38.98 9.08 21.83
C THR A 144 39.29 9.38 20.36
N ALA A 145 38.79 10.51 19.86
CA ALA A 145 39.53 11.36 18.94
C ALA A 145 39.42 12.83 19.39
N LYS A 146 40.58 13.40 19.67
CA LYS A 146 40.85 14.74 20.20
C LYS A 146 40.43 15.78 19.14
N VAL A 147 39.47 16.65 19.45
CA VAL A 147 39.20 17.87 18.66
C VAL A 147 39.29 19.06 19.59
N GLY A 148 40.14 20.00 19.18
CA GLY A 148 40.67 21.10 19.97
C GLY A 148 39.64 22.12 20.42
N SER A 149 40.04 22.82 21.47
CA SER A 149 39.36 24.00 22.02
C SER A 149 39.39 25.14 21.00
N CYS A 150 38.23 25.71 20.71
CA CYS A 150 38.11 27.11 20.33
C CYS A 150 37.13 27.74 21.31
N ALA A 151 37.65 28.66 22.12
CA ALA A 151 36.90 29.48 23.04
C ALA A 151 36.14 30.59 22.30
N SER A 152 35.03 31.00 22.96
CA SER A 152 34.33 32.29 22.94
C SER A 152 34.08 33.01 21.60
#